data_AF-A0A3S2F0N9-F1
#
_entry.id   AF-A0A3S2F0N9-F1
#
_cell.length_a   1.000
_cell.length_b   1.000
_cell.length_c   1.000
_cell.angle_alpha   90.00
_cell.angle_beta   90.00
_cell.angle_gamma   90.00
#
_symmetry.space_group_name_H-M   'P 1'
#
loop_
_entity.id
_entity.type
_entity.pdbx_description
1 polymer ?
#
loop_
_entity_poly.entity_id
_entity_poly.type
_entity_poly.pdbx_seq_one_letter_code
_entity_poly.pdbx_strand_id
1 'polypeptide(L)' 'PDLRRRPSGCVFQPRCDRADAQCLTTPPSAPVGGSHIAHCWHSDVPLGAMGA' A
#
# COMPACT_ATOMS: atom_id res chain seq x y z
N PRO A 1 -3.18 7.76 11.04
CA PRO A 1 -3.86 8.96 10.49
C PRO A 1 -5.11 9.33 11.31
N ASP A 2 -5.38 10.63 11.50
CA ASP A 2 -6.69 11.09 11.99
C ASP A 2 -7.76 10.70 10.96
N LEU A 3 -8.75 9.92 11.38
CA LEU A 3 -9.77 9.38 10.48
C LEU A 3 -10.66 10.46 9.87
N ARG A 4 -10.74 11.64 10.49
CA ARG A 4 -11.49 12.80 9.97
C ARG A 4 -10.71 13.56 8.90
N ARG A 5 -9.39 13.35 8.83
CA ARG A 5 -8.47 14.00 7.87
C ARG A 5 -7.56 12.95 7.24
N ARG A 6 -8.18 12.06 6.48
CA ARG A 6 -7.48 11.00 5.75
C ARG A 6 -6.53 11.63 4.70
N PRO A 7 -5.24 11.24 4.65
CA PRO A 7 -4.37 11.67 3.56
C PRO A 7 -4.90 11.15 2.22
N SER A 8 -4.64 11.90 1.15
CA SER A 8 -4.91 11.47 -0.22
C SER A 8 -4.03 10.26 -0.57
N GLY A 9 -4.53 9.38 -1.44
CA GLY A 9 -3.81 8.18 -1.85
C GLY A 9 -3.79 7.08 -0.79
N CYS A 10 -2.62 6.46 -0.60
CA CYS A 10 -2.42 5.35 0.33
C CYS A 10 -2.36 5.84 1.79
N VAL A 11 -3.32 5.44 2.63
CA VAL A 11 -3.31 5.84 4.05
C VAL A 11 -2.16 5.28 4.87
N PHE A 12 -1.50 4.25 4.35
CA PHE A 12 -0.37 3.62 5.00
C PHE A 12 0.96 4.30 4.63
N GLN A 13 1.00 5.17 3.61
CA GLN A 13 2.24 5.84 3.17
C GLN A 13 3.03 6.52 4.30
N PRO A 14 2.42 7.19 5.30
CA PRO A 14 3.18 7.83 6.37
C PRO A 14 3.95 6.86 7.29
N ARG A 15 3.69 5.55 7.19
CA ARG A 15 4.26 4.51 8.06
C ARG A 15 4.70 3.26 7.31
N CYS A 16 4.74 3.30 5.98
CA CYS A 16 5.07 2.16 5.14
C CYS A 16 6.52 2.27 4.69
N ASP A 17 7.33 1.25 4.95
CA ASP A 17 8.75 1.21 4.56
C ASP A 17 8.95 1.13 3.04
N ARG A 18 7.88 0.85 2.28
CA ARG A 18 7.87 0.84 0.81
C ARG A 18 7.24 2.09 0.20
N ALA A 19 6.96 3.12 0.99
CA ALA A 19 6.28 4.30 0.47
C ALA A 19 7.13 5.02 -0.57
N ASP A 20 6.55 5.22 -1.75
CA ASP A 20 7.14 5.99 -2.85
C ASP A 20 6.16 7.05 -3.40
N ALA A 21 6.54 7.71 -4.50
CA ALA A 21 5.72 8.75 -5.10
C ALA A 21 4.36 8.24 -5.62
N GLN A 22 4.25 6.97 -6.03
CA GLN A 22 2.98 6.41 -6.53
C GLN A 22 1.93 6.34 -5.41
N CYS A 23 2.38 6.12 -4.17
CA CYS A 23 1.53 6.04 -2.98
C CYS A 23 0.78 7.35 -2.66
N LEU A 24 1.14 8.48 -3.26
CA LEU A 24 0.38 9.74 -3.17
C LEU A 24 -0.99 9.67 -3.87
N THR A 25 -1.16 8.67 -4.74
CA THR A 25 -2.41 8.38 -5.45
C THR A 25 -3.01 7.05 -4.98
N THR A 26 -4.31 6.87 -5.20
CA THR A 26 -5.03 5.66 -4.76
C THR A 26 -4.70 4.50 -5.70
N PRO A 27 -4.16 3.38 -5.18
CA PRO A 27 -3.86 2.20 -6.00
C PRO A 27 -5.14 1.49 -6.48
N PRO A 28 -5.09 0.85 -7.66
CA PRO A 28 -6.14 -0.03 -8.12
C PRO A 28 -6.23 -1.28 -7.23
N SER A 29 -7.34 -2.02 -7.37
CA SER A 29 -7.45 -3.36 -6.81
C SER A 29 -6.57 -4.34 -7.57
N ALA A 30 -5.73 -5.09 -6.85
CA ALA A 30 -4.89 -6.16 -7.38
C ALA A 30 -5.20 -7.49 -6.66
N PRO A 31 -5.41 -8.60 -7.38
CA PRO A 31 -5.55 -9.91 -6.74
C PRO A 31 -4.22 -10.39 -6.20
N VAL A 32 -4.21 -10.92 -4.96
CA VAL A 32 -2.99 -11.42 -4.29
C VAL A 32 -3.06 -12.89 -3.90
N GLY A 33 -4.01 -13.63 -4.51
CA GLY A 33 -4.19 -15.07 -4.34
C GLY A 33 -5.54 -15.44 -3.71
N GLY A 34 -6.15 -16.53 -4.21
CA GLY A 34 -7.49 -16.93 -3.81
C GLY A 34 -8.52 -15.83 -4.08
N SER A 35 -9.32 -15.49 -3.06
CA SER A 35 -10.30 -14.40 -3.08
C SER A 35 -9.76 -13.08 -2.51
N HIS A 36 -8.48 -12.98 -2.20
CA HIS A 36 -7.90 -11.78 -1.58
C HIS A 36 -7.55 -10.70 -2.61
N ILE A 37 -7.90 -9.47 -2.26
CA ILE A 37 -7.63 -8.26 -3.05
C ILE A 37 -6.81 -7.28 -2.21
N ALA A 38 -5.78 -6.70 -2.81
CA ALA A 38 -4.97 -5.63 -2.24
C ALA A 38 -5.20 -4.31 -3.00
N HIS A 39 -5.06 -3.20 -2.27
CA HIS A 39 -4.97 -1.85 -2.83
C HIS A 39 -3.57 -1.32 -2.51
N CYS A 40 -2.56 -1.88 -3.17
CA CYS A 40 -1.15 -1.57 -2.97
C CYS A 40 -0.40 -1.58 -4.30
N TRP A 41 0.42 -0.56 -4.54
CA TRP A 41 1.29 -0.48 -5.71
C TRP A 41 2.41 -1.53 -5.73
N HIS A 42 2.74 -2.12 -4.58
CA HIS A 42 3.78 -3.15 -4.42
C HIS A 42 3.20 -4.47 -3.89
N SER A 43 2.00 -4.83 -4.34
CA SER A 43 1.28 -6.04 -3.87
C SER A 43 1.94 -7.35 -4.32
N ASP A 44 2.80 -7.30 -5.33
CA ASP A 44 3.59 -8.39 -5.88
C ASP A 44 4.89 -8.65 -5.10
N VAL A 45 5.31 -7.72 -4.23
CA VAL A 45 6.54 -7.85 -3.43
C VAL A 45 6.19 -8.36 -2.02
N PRO A 46 6.64 -9.57 -1.64
CA PRO A 46 6.41 -10.10 -0.30
C PRO A 46 7.03 -9.22 0.79
N LEU A 47 6.34 -9.12 1.93
CA LEU A 47 6.77 -8.28 3.06
C LEU A 47 8.18 -8.60 3.59
N GLY A 48 8.67 -9.83 3.40
CA GLY A 48 10.01 -10.28 3.82
C GLY A 48 11.10 -10.22 2.74
N ALA A 49 10.82 -9.70 1.54
CA ALA A 49 11.82 -9.62 0.45
C ALA A 49 12.82 -8.45 0.62
N MET A 50 12.63 -7.59 1.63
CA MET A 50 13.56 -6.51 1.98
C MET A 50 14.12 -6.70 3.39
N GLY A 51 15.12 -7.59 3.51
CA GLY A 51 16.24 -7.50 4.47
C GLY A 51 15.96 -7.74 5.96
N ALA A 52 16.71 -8.68 6.54
CA ALA A 52 17.19 -8.64 7.91
C ALA A 52 18.31 -7.60 8.07
#